data_AF-A0A8J7LVV7-F1
#
_entry.id   AF-A0A8J7LVV7-F1
#
_cell.length_a   1.000
_cell.length_b   1.000
_cell.length_c   1.000
_cell.angle_alpha   90.00
_cell.angle_beta   90.00
_cell.angle_gamma   90.00
#
_symmetry.space_group_name_H-M   'P 1'
#
loop_
_entity.id
_entity.type
_entity.pdbx_description
1 polymer ?
#
loop_
_entity_poly.entity_id
_entity_poly.type
_entity_poly.pdbx_seq_one_letter_code
_entity_poly.pdbx_strand_id
1 'polypeptide(L)' 'MNDDRPGAAPNYTTAALTMMAINLIWVFGLLWAIFGFVPVLLVALALHHGIDRLSARRNAG' A
#
# COMPACT_ATOMS: atom_id res chain seq x y z
N MET A 1 27.98 -2.02 33.60
CA MET A 1 27.24 -1.18 32.64
C MET A 1 27.42 -1.83 31.29
N ASN A 2 26.44 -2.63 30.86
CA ASN A 2 26.43 -3.22 29.53
C ASN A 2 25.41 -2.40 28.73
N ASP A 3 25.91 -1.68 27.72
CA ASP A 3 25.09 -0.90 26.80
C ASP A 3 24.38 -1.86 25.84
N ASP A 4 23.26 -2.44 26.29
CA ASP A 4 22.31 -3.13 25.42
C ASP A 4 21.62 -2.10 24.52
N ARG A 5 22.30 -1.69 23.45
CA ARG A 5 21.70 -0.92 22.37
C ARG A 5 20.59 -1.81 21.78
N PRO A 6 19.29 -1.45 21.88
CA PRO A 6 18.26 -2.24 21.23
C PRO A 6 18.59 -2.27 19.74
N GLY A 7 18.87 -3.49 19.23
CA GLY A 7 19.17 -3.71 17.83
C GLY A 7 18.08 -3.08 16.97
N ALA A 8 18.48 -2.51 15.83
CA ALA A 8 17.60 -1.77 14.92
C ALA A 8 16.22 -2.46 14.81
N ALA A 9 15.16 -1.69 15.07
CA ALA A 9 13.79 -2.19 15.02
C ALA A 9 13.55 -2.94 13.69
N PRO A 10 12.92 -4.12 13.70
CA PRO A 10 12.73 -4.88 12.47
C PRO A 10 11.94 -4.05 11.45
N ASN A 11 12.43 -4.00 10.21
CA ASN A 11 11.76 -3.27 9.14
C ASN A 11 10.50 -4.01 8.68
N TYR A 12 9.36 -3.70 9.31
CA TYR A 12 8.06 -4.28 8.97
C TYR A 12 7.42 -3.69 7.71
N THR A 13 8.07 -2.72 7.07
CA THR A 13 7.57 -2.04 5.86
C THR A 13 7.19 -3.03 4.77
N THR A 14 8.01 -4.05 4.53
CA THR A 14 7.74 -5.08 3.51
C THR A 14 6.47 -5.87 3.86
N ALA A 15 6.35 -6.34 5.09
CA ALA A 15 5.17 -7.08 5.54
C ALA A 15 3.88 -6.22 5.47
N ALA A 16 3.97 -4.96 5.88
CA ALA A 16 2.86 -4.02 5.78
C ALA A 16 2.45 -3.76 4.32
N LEU A 17 3.42 -3.60 3.42
CA LEU A 17 3.16 -3.39 2.00
C LEU A 17 2.55 -4.63 1.35
N THR A 18 3.02 -5.82 1.69
CA THR A 18 2.45 -7.09 1.23
C THR A 18 1.01 -7.25 1.69
N MET A 19 0.72 -6.96 2.97
CA MET A 19 -0.64 -7.05 3.52
C MET A 19 -1.59 -6.04 2.87
N MET A 20 -1.10 -4.84 2.57
CA MET A 20 -1.83 -3.83 1.80
C MET A 20 -2.14 -4.31 0.39
N ALA A 21 -1.14 -4.87 -0.32
CA ALA A 21 -1.31 -5.38 -1.68
C ALA A 21 -2.33 -6.52 -1.76
N ILE A 22 -2.28 -7.47 -0.82
CA ILE A 22 -3.24 -8.58 -0.75
C ILE A 22 -4.67 -8.06 -0.52
N ASN A 23 -4.86 -7.14 0.42
CA ASN A 23 -6.18 -6.54 0.66
C ASN A 23 -6.70 -5.82 -0.59
N LEU A 24 -5.83 -5.10 -1.29
CA LEU A 24 -6.21 -4.37 -2.50
C LEU A 24 -6.66 -5.31 -3.62
N ILE A 25 -5.98 -6.44 -3.82
CA ILE A 25 -6.36 -7.48 -4.78
C ILE A 25 -7.75 -8.03 -4.44
N TRP A 26 -8.02 -8.34 -3.17
CA TRP A 26 -9.33 -8.81 -2.74
C TRP A 26 -10.43 -7.77 -2.96
N VAL A 27 -10.17 -6.49 -2.66
CA VAL A 27 -11.12 -5.40 -2.93
C VAL A 27 -11.40 -5.29 -4.43
N PHE A 28 -10.40 -5.41 -5.30
CA PHE A 28 -10.59 -5.39 -6.76
C PHE A 28 -11.45 -6.58 -7.20
N GLY A 29 -11.16 -7.78 -6.71
CA GLY A 29 -11.95 -8.98 -6.99
C GLY A 29 -13.39 -8.87 -6.50
N LEU A 30 -13.62 -8.31 -5.30
CA LEU A 30 -14.95 -8.12 -4.74
C LEU A 30 -15.76 -7.08 -5.53
N LEU A 31 -15.15 -5.94 -5.85
CA LEU A 31 -15.77 -4.91 -6.69
C LEU A 31 -16.12 -5.46 -8.07
N TRP A 32 -15.22 -6.26 -8.65
CA TRP A 32 -15.46 -6.93 -9.91
C TRP A 32 -16.65 -7.90 -9.84
N ALA A 33 -16.71 -8.71 -8.79
CA ALA A 33 -17.77 -9.71 -8.61
C ALA A 33 -19.16 -9.08 -8.42
N ILE A 34 -19.26 -7.91 -7.76
CA ILE A 34 -20.55 -7.26 -7.45
C ILE A 34 -21.00 -6.32 -8.58
N PHE A 35 -20.06 -5.56 -9.16
CA PHE A 35 -20.37 -4.43 -10.04
C PHE A 35 -19.78 -4.57 -11.46
N GLY A 36 -19.00 -5.61 -11.74
CA GLY A 36 -18.29 -5.79 -13.00
C GLY A 36 -16.98 -4.98 -13.08
N PHE A 37 -16.47 -4.78 -14.30
CA PHE A 37 -15.09 -4.30 -14.51
C PHE A 37 -14.88 -2.80 -14.31
N VAL A 38 -15.93 -1.99 -14.44
CA VAL A 38 -15.83 -0.52 -14.36
C VAL A 38 -15.23 -0.01 -13.04
N PRO A 39 -15.71 -0.43 -11.85
CA PRO A 39 -15.13 0.05 -10.59
C PRO A 39 -13.69 -0.40 -10.36
N VAL A 40 -13.25 -1.53 -10.93
CA VAL A 40 -11.85 -1.97 -10.84
C VAL A 40 -10.91 -0.92 -11.46
N LEU A 41 -11.31 -0.38 -12.63
CA LEU A 41 -10.55 0.67 -13.31
C LEU A 41 -10.50 1.97 -12.49
N LEU A 42 -11.60 2.34 -11.84
CA LEU A 42 -11.64 3.51 -10.98
C LEU A 42 -10.69 3.38 -9.79
N VAL A 43 -10.66 2.22 -9.13
CA VAL A 43 -9.74 2.02 -7.99
C VAL A 43 -8.29 1.90 -8.47
N ALA A 44 -8.04 1.30 -9.64
CA ALA A 44 -6.70 1.30 -10.24
C ALA A 44 -6.20 2.74 -10.51
N LEU A 45 -7.05 3.62 -11.03
CA LEU A 45 -6.75 5.05 -11.20
C LEU A 45 -6.50 5.74 -9.86
N ALA A 46 -7.34 5.49 -8.85
CA ALA A 46 -7.17 6.06 -7.52
C ALA A 46 -5.85 5.62 -6.87
N LEU A 47 -5.45 4.35 -7.05
CA LEU A 47 -4.17 3.83 -6.59
C LEU A 47 -3.01 4.52 -7.30
N HIS A 48 -3.06 4.64 -8.63
CA HIS A 48 -2.05 5.32 -9.43
C HIS A 48 -1.86 6.76 -8.93
N HIS A 49 -2.97 7.47 -8.73
CA HIS A 49 -2.95 8.83 -8.20
C HIS A 49 -2.43 8.91 -6.75
N GLY A 50 -2.73 7.90 -5.93
CA GLY A 50 -2.20 7.79 -4.57
C GLY A 50 -0.67 7.66 -4.55
N ILE A 51 -0.11 6.89 -5.49
CA ILE A 51 1.34 6.74 -5.66
C ILE A 51 1.96 8.06 -6.13
N ASP A 52 1.35 8.73 -7.11
CA ASP A 52 1.81 10.04 -7.58
C ASP A 52 1.79 11.07 -6.46
N ARG A 53 0.74 11.08 -5.63
CA ARG A 53 0.65 11.94 -4.46
C ARG A 53 1.73 11.64 -3.43
N LEU A 54 2.04 10.35 -3.20
CA LEU A 54 3.12 9.96 -2.30
C LEU A 54 4.50 10.34 -2.86
N SER A 55 4.69 10.23 -4.17
CA SER A 55 5.89 10.66 -4.89
C SER A 55 6.07 12.18 -4.81
N ALA A 56 5.01 12.94 -5.07
CA ALA A 56 5.00 14.39 -4.93
C ALA A 56 5.32 14.83 -3.49
N ARG A 57 4.77 14.12 -2.48
CA ARG A 57 5.09 14.36 -1.06
C ARG A 57 6.54 14.04 -0.71
N ARG A 58 7.14 13.02 -1.34
CA ARG A 58 8.54 12.67 -1.15
C ARG A 58 9.50 13.64 -1.85
N ASN A 59 9.09 14.24 -2.97
CA ASN A 59 9.89 15.20 -3.73
C ASN A 59 9.74 16.66 -3.23
N ALA A 60 8.74 16.95 -2.41
CA ALA A 60 8.52 18.27 -1.80
C ALA A 60 9.23 18.44 -0.44
N GLY A 61 10.01 17.45 -0.01
CA GLY A 61 10.79 17.44 1.23
C GLY A 61 12.29 17.44 0.97
#